data_AF-A0A094L744-F1
#
_entry.id   AF-A0A094L744-F1
#
_cell.length_a   1.000
_cell.length_b   1.000
_cell.length_c   1.000
_cell.angle_alpha   90.00
_cell.angle_beta   90.00
_cell.angle_gamma   90.00
#
_symmetry.space_group_name_H-M   'P 1'
#
loop_
_entity.id
_entity.type
_entity.pdbx_description
1 polymer ?
#
loop_
_entity_poly.entity_id
_entity_poly.type
_entity_poly.pdbx_seq_one_letter_code
_entity_poly.pdbx_strand_id
1 'polypeptide(L)'
;PAAMAEELGELLREFDEVMEDFERGPACQYEQHLEELKKKVAHRVYDSGIEELESTSTSPGSSLNSSEEDLNTPADAFPSKVAKLGDTQELEEFIADLDKVLE
;
A
#
# COMPACT_ATOMS: atom_id res chain seq x y z
N PRO A 1 -45.47 -2.03 2.91
CA PRO A 1 -45.13 -1.57 1.54
C PRO A 1 -44.61 -0.13 1.51
N ALA A 2 -45.28 0.83 2.17
CA ALA A 2 -44.81 2.23 2.24
C ALA A 2 -43.54 2.39 3.09
N ALA A 3 -43.44 1.68 4.22
CA ALA A 3 -42.29 1.76 5.12
C ALA A 3 -40.95 1.36 4.46
N MET A 4 -40.93 0.31 3.63
CA MET A 4 -39.70 -0.08 2.91
C MET A 4 -39.31 0.91 1.81
N ALA A 5 -40.27 1.63 1.24
CA ALA A 5 -39.98 2.65 0.25
C ALA A 5 -39.36 3.90 0.90
N GLU A 6 -39.79 4.25 2.12
CA GLU A 6 -39.14 5.32 2.89
C GLU A 6 -37.74 4.91 3.34
N GLU A 7 -37.57 3.72 3.91
CA GLU A 7 -36.24 3.20 4.32
C GLU A 7 -35.24 3.19 3.16
N LEU A 8 -35.67 2.73 1.97
CA LEU A 8 -34.84 2.78 0.76
C LEU A 8 -34.52 4.23 0.35
N GLY A 9 -35.47 5.15 0.48
CA GLY A 9 -35.26 6.57 0.18
C GLY A 9 -34.28 7.24 1.15
N GLU A 10 -34.31 6.87 2.43
CA GLU A 10 -33.35 7.33 3.43
C GLU A 10 -31.95 6.80 3.14
N LEU A 11 -31.83 5.52 2.81
CA LEU A 11 -30.56 4.88 2.47
C LEU A 11 -29.91 5.50 1.22
N LEU A 12 -30.69 5.73 0.16
CA LEU A 12 -30.18 6.36 -1.06
C LEU A 12 -29.70 7.79 -0.81
N ARG A 13 -30.41 8.53 0.04
CA ARG A 13 -30.00 9.88 0.43
C ARG A 13 -28.70 9.89 1.22
N GLU A 14 -28.52 8.96 2.17
CA GLU A 14 -27.26 8.81 2.90
C GLU A 14 -26.11 8.45 1.96
N PHE A 15 -26.35 7.57 1.00
CA PHE A 15 -25.35 7.21 -0.01
C PHE A 15 -24.87 8.42 -0.83
N ASP A 16 -25.81 9.26 -1.30
CA ASP A 16 -25.48 10.47 -2.05
C ASP A 16 -24.67 11.47 -1.21
N GLU A 17 -25.03 11.65 0.06
CA GLU A 17 -24.31 12.52 1.01
C GLU A 17 -22.86 12.05 1.21
N VAL A 18 -22.65 10.74 1.39
CA VAL A 18 -21.31 10.15 1.55
C VAL A 18 -20.48 10.32 0.27
N MET A 19 -21.08 10.15 -0.91
CA MET A 19 -20.40 10.36 -2.18
C MET A 19 -19.97 11.82 -2.37
N GLU A 20 -20.84 12.78 -2.03
CA GLU A 20 -20.49 14.21 -2.07
C GLU A 20 -19.32 14.53 -1.12
N ASP A 21 -19.26 13.90 0.06
CA ASP A 21 -18.15 14.07 0.99
C ASP A 21 -16.83 13.54 0.45
N PHE A 22 -16.84 12.43 -0.32
CA PHE A 22 -15.64 11.95 -1.00
C PHE A 22 -15.17 12.92 -2.11
N GLU A 23 -16.11 13.51 -2.85
CA GLU A 23 -15.79 14.49 -3.90
C GLU A 23 -15.30 15.83 -3.32
N ARG A 24 -15.86 16.24 -2.18
CA ARG A 24 -15.45 17.43 -1.42
C ARG A 24 -14.24 17.20 -0.52
N GLY A 25 -13.81 15.94 -0.39
CA GLY A 25 -12.67 15.54 0.41
C GLY A 25 -11.42 16.37 0.08
N PRO A 26 -10.52 16.60 1.05
CA PRO A 26 -9.36 17.45 0.84
C PRO A 26 -8.58 16.94 -0.37
N ALA A 27 -8.42 17.82 -1.37
CA ALA A 27 -7.64 17.53 -2.57
C ALA A 27 -6.36 16.83 -2.14
N CYS A 28 -6.17 15.59 -2.62
CA CYS A 28 -5.16 14.67 -2.13
C CYS A 28 -3.84 15.42 -1.91
N GLN A 29 -3.48 15.70 -0.65
CA GLN A 29 -2.24 16.40 -0.30
C GLN A 29 -1.01 15.64 -0.80
N TYR A 30 -1.21 14.39 -1.23
CA TYR A 30 -0.29 13.60 -2.02
C TYR A 30 0.29 14.35 -3.23
N GLU A 31 -0.52 15.07 -4.01
CA GLU A 31 -0.02 15.82 -5.18
C GLU A 31 0.97 16.91 -4.74
N GLN A 32 0.61 17.67 -3.70
CA GLN A 32 1.48 18.70 -3.12
C GLN A 32 2.77 18.08 -2.54
N HIS A 33 2.66 16.99 -1.77
CA HIS A 33 3.81 16.27 -1.24
C HIS A 33 4.72 15.70 -2.35
N LEU A 34 4.13 15.26 -3.47
CA LEU A 34 4.86 14.77 -4.64
C LEU A 34 5.62 15.91 -5.34
N GLU A 35 5.02 17.08 -5.49
CA GLU A 35 5.69 18.28 -5.99
C GLU A 35 6.86 18.70 -5.10
N GLU A 36 6.67 18.71 -3.78
CA GLU A 36 7.72 19.02 -2.81
C GLU A 36 8.89 18.03 -2.90
N LEU A 37 8.60 16.73 -3.02
CA LEU A 37 9.63 15.70 -3.17
C LEU A 37 10.40 15.86 -4.49
N LYS A 38 9.69 16.12 -5.61
CA LYS A 38 10.33 16.38 -6.91
C LYS A 38 11.24 17.60 -6.86
N LYS A 39 10.81 18.69 -6.22
CA LYS A 39 11.64 19.89 -6.02
C LYS A 39 12.87 19.60 -5.15
N LYS A 40 12.72 18.83 -4.07
CA LYS A 40 13.84 18.47 -3.18
C LYS A 40 14.87 17.56 -3.85
N VAL A 41 14.42 16.63 -4.71
CA VAL A 41 15.30 15.78 -5.53
C VAL A 41 16.02 16.61 -6.59
N ALA A 42 15.30 17.49 -7.30
CA ALA A 42 15.91 18.39 -8.28
C ALA A 42 16.94 19.33 -7.63
N HIS A 43 16.64 19.87 -6.45
CA HIS A 43 17.56 20.76 -5.73
C HIS A 43 18.82 20.03 -5.24
N ARG A 44 18.73 18.76 -4.82
CA ARG A 44 19.92 17.95 -4.48
C ARG A 44 20.84 17.67 -5.68
N VAL A 45 20.32 17.62 -6.90
CA VAL A 45 21.14 17.31 -8.10
C VAL A 45 21.88 18.54 -8.63
N TYR A 46 21.40 19.75 -8.34
CA TYR A 46 21.96 20.99 -8.92
C TYR A 46 22.78 21.86 -7.94
N ASP A 47 22.80 21.58 -6.63
CA ASP A 47 23.58 22.34 -5.64
C ASP A 47 24.80 21.59 -5.05
N SER A 48 25.14 20.40 -5.57
CA SER A 48 26.42 19.76 -5.23
C SER A 48 27.50 20.16 -6.24
N GLY A 49 27.85 21.44 -6.20
CA GLY A 49 29.20 21.85 -6.54
C GLY A 49 30.17 21.20 -5.54
N ILE A 50 30.87 20.16 -6.02
CA ILE A 50 32.21 19.72 -5.60
C ILE A 50 32.79 20.32 -4.30
N GLU A 51 32.91 19.50 -3.25
CA GLU A 51 34.08 19.52 -2.36
C GLU A 51 34.46 18.08 -2.00
N GLU A 52 35.37 17.47 -2.78
CA GLU A 52 36.15 16.31 -2.32
C GLU A 52 37.04 16.79 -1.17
N LEU A 53 36.54 16.70 0.06
CA LEU A 53 37.38 16.85 1.24
C LEU A 53 37.12 15.65 2.16
N GLU A 54 38.05 14.71 2.05
CA GLU A 54 38.39 13.69 3.04
C GLU A 54 38.39 14.31 4.46
N SER A 55 37.28 14.18 5.17
CA SER A 55 37.19 14.54 6.59
C SER A 55 36.73 13.34 7.38
N THR A 56 37.76 12.60 7.79
CA THR A 56 37.75 11.65 8.89
C THR A 56 37.29 12.33 10.19
N SER A 57 36.00 12.24 10.52
CA SER A 57 35.60 12.26 11.93
C SER A 57 34.27 11.53 12.12
N THR A 58 34.39 10.36 12.70
CA THR A 58 33.33 9.51 13.25
C THR A 58 32.35 10.30 14.11
N SER A 59 31.05 10.23 13.82
CA SER A 59 30.00 10.56 14.78
C SER A 59 29.67 9.29 15.59
N PRO A 60 29.96 9.22 16.90
CA PRO A 60 29.68 8.05 17.71
C PRO A 60 28.27 8.21 18.28
N GLY A 61 27.24 7.80 17.54
CA GLY A 61 25.88 8.10 18.00
C GLY A 61 24.70 7.38 17.38
N SER A 62 24.90 6.37 16.53
CA SER A 62 23.76 5.60 16.00
C SER A 62 24.13 4.14 15.81
N SER A 63 24.32 3.42 16.92
CA SER A 63 24.15 1.97 16.94
C SER A 63 22.66 1.67 16.87
N LEU A 64 22.16 1.19 15.73
CA LEU A 64 21.12 0.15 15.65
C LEU A 64 21.14 -0.50 14.25
N ASN A 65 21.87 -1.61 14.16
CA ASN A 65 21.71 -2.78 13.27
C ASN A 65 21.55 -2.56 11.75
N SER A 66 22.65 -2.33 11.02
CA SER A 66 22.73 -2.76 9.62
C SER A 66 22.94 -4.26 9.58
N SER A 67 21.86 -5.00 9.30
CA SER A 67 21.96 -6.37 8.79
C SER A 67 22.66 -6.31 7.43
N GLU A 68 23.91 -6.75 7.36
CA GLU A 68 24.59 -7.05 6.10
C GLU A 68 24.01 -8.35 5.52
N GLU A 69 23.28 -8.23 4.40
CA GLU A 69 22.90 -9.35 3.56
C GLU A 69 23.97 -9.47 2.45
N ASP A 70 24.76 -10.54 2.48
CA ASP A 70 25.78 -10.84 1.47
C ASP A 70 25.13 -11.54 0.27
N LEU A 71 24.88 -10.80 -0.82
CA LEU A 71 24.19 -11.28 -2.02
C LEU A 71 25.06 -12.17 -2.94
N ASN A 72 26.25 -12.59 -2.51
CA ASN A 72 27.18 -13.35 -3.36
C ASN A 72 27.33 -14.83 -2.97
N THR A 73 26.30 -15.44 -2.37
CA THR A 73 26.26 -16.91 -2.22
C THR A 73 25.38 -17.52 -3.31
N PRO A 74 25.93 -18.28 -4.27
CA PRO A 74 25.11 -19.08 -5.17
C PRO A 74 24.69 -20.35 -4.41
N ALA A 75 23.49 -20.33 -3.85
CA ALA A 75 22.82 -21.51 -3.31
C ALA A 75 21.32 -21.33 -3.63
N ASP A 76 20.86 -21.75 -4.80
CA ASP A 76 20.45 -23.13 -5.05
C ASP A 76 19.49 -23.63 -3.96
N ALA A 77 18.24 -23.90 -4.35
CA ALA A 77 17.10 -24.34 -3.54
C ALA A 77 16.28 -23.26 -2.80
N PHE A 78 15.51 -22.46 -3.56
CA PHE A 78 14.15 -22.16 -3.08
C PHE A 78 13.31 -23.43 -3.25
N PRO A 79 12.81 -24.09 -2.19
CA PRO A 79 11.71 -25.01 -2.40
C PRO A 79 10.54 -24.14 -2.84
N SER A 80 9.94 -24.48 -3.97
CA SER A 80 8.61 -23.98 -4.33
C SER A 80 7.67 -24.40 -3.20
N LYS A 81 7.55 -23.54 -2.18
CA LYS A 81 6.67 -23.77 -1.05
C LYS A 81 5.27 -23.55 -1.58
N VAL A 82 4.67 -24.61 -2.12
CA VAL A 82 3.21 -24.71 -2.25
C VAL A 82 2.70 -24.38 -0.86
N ALA A 83 2.13 -23.19 -0.71
CA ALA A 83 1.57 -22.73 0.55
C ALA A 83 0.60 -23.82 1.01
N LYS A 84 0.84 -24.38 2.19
CA LYS A 84 -0.06 -25.38 2.78
C LYS A 84 -1.29 -24.60 3.20
N LEU A 85 -2.24 -24.47 2.27
CA LEU A 85 -3.56 -23.94 2.54
C LEU A 85 -4.13 -24.79 3.69
N GLY A 86 -4.72 -24.11 4.67
CA GLY A 86 -5.38 -24.77 5.79
C GLY A 86 -6.59 -25.57 5.32
N ASP A 87 -7.53 -25.81 6.20
CA ASP A 87 -8.80 -26.39 5.78
C ASP A 87 -9.52 -25.43 4.79
N THR A 88 -9.75 -25.90 3.56
CA THR A 88 -10.45 -25.17 2.50
C THR A 88 -11.87 -25.67 2.28
N GLN A 89 -12.39 -26.54 3.14
CA GLN A 89 -13.70 -27.18 2.97
C GLN A 89 -14.86 -26.18 2.82
N GLU A 90 -14.87 -25.10 3.60
CA GLU A 90 -15.91 -24.06 3.52
C GLU A 90 -15.90 -23.33 2.15
N LEU A 91 -14.69 -23.10 1.60
CA LEU A 91 -14.53 -22.48 0.29
C LEU A 91 -14.99 -23.41 -0.83
N GLU A 92 -14.69 -24.70 -0.71
CA GLU A 92 -15.12 -25.73 -1.66
C GLU A 92 -16.65 -25.88 -1.69
N GLU A 93 -17.32 -25.83 -0.52
CA GLU A 93 -18.78 -25.86 -0.41
C GLU A 93 -19.44 -24.63 -1.04
N PHE A 94 -18.90 -23.43 -0.78
CA PHE A 94 -19.39 -22.20 -1.39
C PHE A 94 -19.30 -22.23 -2.92
N ILE A 95 -18.19 -22.74 -3.48
CA ILE A 95 -18.02 -22.87 -4.94
C ILE A 95 -19.05 -23.87 -5.51
N ALA A 96 -19.29 -25.01 -4.85
CA ALA A 96 -20.26 -25.99 -5.30
C ALA A 96 -21.70 -25.45 -5.30
N ASP A 97 -22.06 -24.65 -4.29
CA ASP A 97 -23.36 -23.98 -4.23
C ASP A 97 -23.50 -22.93 -5.35
N LEU A 98 -22.44 -22.19 -5.68
CA LEU A 98 -22.43 -21.27 -6.81
C LEU A 98 -22.63 -22.00 -8.15
N ASP A 99 -21.91 -23.10 -8.37
CA ASP A 99 -22.04 -23.89 -9.60
C ASP A 99 -23.47 -24.42 -9.78
N LYS A 100 -24.13 -24.82 -8.69
CA LYS A 100 -25.53 -25.27 -8.71
C LYS A 100 -26.53 -24.15 -9.02
N VAL A 101 -26.24 -22.92 -8.63
CA VAL A 101 -27.09 -21.75 -8.95
C VAL A 101 -26.91 -21.32 -10.42
N LEU A 102 -25.77 -21.64 -11.03
CA LEU A 102 -25.41 -21.27 -12.39
C LEU A 102 -25.85 -22.30 -13.46
N GLU A 103 -26.42 -23.44 -13.06
CA GLU A 103 -27.01 -24.49 -13.94
C GLU A 103 -28.52 -24.31 -14.14
#